data_AF-A0A550HI47-F1
#
_entry.id   AF-A0A550HI47-F1
#
_cell.length_a   1.000
_cell.length_b   1.000
_cell.length_c   1.000
_cell.angle_alpha   90.00
_cell.angle_beta   90.00
_cell.angle_gamma   90.00
#
_symmetry.space_group_name_H-M   'P 1'
#
loop_
_entity.id
_entity.type
_entity.pdbx_description
1 polymer ?
#
loop_
_entity_poly.entity_id
_entity_poly.type
_entity_poly.pdbx_seq_one_letter_code
_entity_poly.pdbx_strand_id
1 'polypeptide(L)' 'MLYAYSLLSPATAAAIRRELPILNTPAGTTALLVVAADLLQSCSRGDHPELANPLHSLVTSLT' A
#
# COMPACT_ATOMS: atom_id res chain seq x y z
N MET A 1 -3.56 4.12 -5.01
CA MET A 1 -3.93 4.56 -3.64
C MET A 1 -4.96 3.67 -2.96
N LEU A 2 -6.07 3.28 -3.61
CA LEU A 2 -7.14 2.47 -2.97
C LEU A 2 -6.62 1.26 -2.17
N TYR A 3 -5.76 0.43 -2.77
CA TYR A 3 -5.16 -0.72 -2.08
C TYR A 3 -4.36 -0.31 -0.82
N ALA A 4 -3.58 0.77 -0.89
CA ALA A 4 -2.77 1.23 0.23
C ALA A 4 -3.62 1.70 1.43
N TYR A 5 -4.71 2.43 1.20
CA TYR A 5 -5.64 2.80 2.27
C TYR A 5 -6.37 1.59 2.85
N SER A 6 -6.68 0.60 1.99
CA SER A 6 -7.35 -0.62 2.44
C SER A 6 -6.51 -1.50 3.37
N LEU A 7 -5.20 -1.23 3.52
CA LEU A 7 -4.33 -1.98 4.44
C LEU A 7 -4.77 -1.89 5.91
N LEU A 8 -5.56 -0.87 6.28
CA LEU A 8 -6.19 -0.75 7.60
C LEU A 8 -7.33 -1.77 7.81
N SER A 9 -7.82 -2.39 6.72
CA SER A 9 -8.83 -3.45 6.73
C SER A 9 -8.29 -4.67 5.96
N PRO A 10 -7.68 -5.65 6.65
CA PRO A 10 -7.04 -6.80 6.01
C PRO A 10 -7.96 -7.57 5.04
N ALA A 11 -9.24 -7.71 5.39
CA ALA A 11 -10.24 -8.35 4.53
C ALA A 11 -10.46 -7.57 3.22
N THR A 12 -10.54 -6.24 3.30
CA THR A 12 -10.70 -5.37 2.12
C THR A 12 -9.44 -5.36 1.26
N ALA A 13 -8.25 -5.30 1.87
CA ALA A 13 -6.98 -5.37 1.15
C ALA A 13 -6.85 -6.71 0.40
N ALA A 14 -7.19 -7.83 1.03
CA ALA A 14 -7.18 -9.14 0.40
C ALA A 14 -8.16 -9.21 -0.78
N ALA A 15 -9.37 -8.67 -0.63
CA ALA A 15 -10.35 -8.60 -1.71
C ALA A 15 -9.83 -7.76 -2.89
N ILE A 16 -9.29 -6.57 -2.64
CA ILE A 16 -8.76 -5.70 -3.69
C ILE A 16 -7.59 -6.38 -4.41
N ARG A 17 -6.67 -7.04 -3.68
CA ARG A 17 -5.54 -7.73 -4.30
C ARG A 17 -5.97 -8.91 -5.18
N ARG A 18 -7.06 -9.58 -4.82
CA ARG A 18 -7.66 -10.67 -5.61
C ARG A 18 -8.35 -10.15 -6.88
N GLU A 19 -9.10 -9.06 -6.76
CA GLU A 19 -9.86 -8.48 -7.87
C GLU A 19 -9.01 -7.64 -8.82
N LEU A 20 -7.85 -7.14 -8.38
CA LEU A 20 -6.91 -6.34 -9.18
C LEU A 20 -5.61 -7.12 -9.43
N PRO A 21 -5.59 -8.09 -10.36
CA PRO A 21 -4.41 -8.91 -10.64
C PRO A 21 -3.21 -8.08 -11.11
N ILE A 22 -3.45 -6.89 -11.67
CA ILE A 22 -2.39 -5.95 -12.06
C ILE A 22 -1.44 -5.61 -10.91
N LEU A 23 -1.91 -5.66 -9.65
CA LEU A 23 -1.10 -5.41 -8.45
C LEU A 23 -0.01 -6.47 -8.22
N ASN A 24 -0.13 -7.64 -8.84
CA ASN A 24 0.86 -8.73 -8.74
C ASN A 24 1.85 -8.75 -9.92
N THR A 25 1.76 -7.78 -10.83
CA THR A 25 2.71 -7.64 -11.96
C THR A 25 3.91 -6.80 -11.55
N PRO A 26 5.05 -6.88 -12.26
CA PRO A 26 6.19 -6.00 -12.00
C PRO A 26 5.83 -4.50 -12.04
N ALA A 27 4.99 -4.11 -13.00
CA ALA A 27 4.48 -2.73 -13.08
C ALA A 27 3.61 -2.36 -11.88
N GLY A 28 2.77 -3.29 -11.41
CA GLY A 28 1.97 -3.14 -10.20
C GLY A 28 2.82 -2.97 -8.95
N THR A 29 3.86 -3.78 -8.79
CA THR A 29 4.82 -3.67 -7.68
C THR A 29 5.51 -2.29 -7.70
N THR A 30 6.00 -1.84 -8.86
CA THR A 30 6.60 -0.50 -8.99
C THR A 30 5.60 0.59 -8.62
N ALA A 31 4.35 0.49 -9.10
CA ALA A 31 3.31 1.46 -8.77
C ALA A 31 2.97 1.46 -7.27
N LEU A 32 2.95 0.30 -6.62
CA LEU A 32 2.73 0.19 -5.17
C LEU A 32 3.86 0.81 -4.36
N LEU A 33 5.12 0.62 -4.78
CA LEU A 33 6.27 1.26 -4.14
C LEU A 33 6.22 2.79 -4.25
N VAL A 34 5.86 3.33 -5.42
CA VAL A 34 5.68 4.78 -5.63
C VAL A 34 4.57 5.33 -4.71
N VAL A 35 3.41 4.64 -4.66
CA VAL A 35 2.30 5.04 -3.78
C VAL A 35 2.68 4.95 -2.30
N ALA A 36 3.43 3.93 -1.90
CA ALA A 36 3.87 3.78 -0.52
C ALA A 36 4.85 4.88 -0.12
N ALA A 37 5.79 5.26 -1.00
CA ALA A 37 6.71 6.37 -0.75
C ALA A 37 5.97 7.71 -0.57
N ASP A 38 5.00 7.99 -1.45
CA ASP A 38 4.18 9.21 -1.37
C ASP A 38 3.37 9.29 -0.07
N LEU A 39 2.70 8.18 0.30
CA LEU A 39 1.91 8.14 1.54
C LEU A 39 2.76 8.16 2.80
N LEU A 40 3.93 7.52 2.82
CA LEU A 40 4.87 7.61 3.94
C LEU A 40 5.40 9.04 4.11
N GLN A 41 5.64 9.75 3.00
CA GLN A 41 5.99 11.17 3.06
C GLN A 41 4.84 12.00 3.65
N SER A 42 3.58 11.72 3.28
CA SER A 42 2.40 12.35 3.90
C SER A 42 2.30 12.02 5.40
N CYS A 43 2.50 10.76 5.79
CA CYS A 43 2.52 10.32 7.18
C CYS A 43 3.55 11.07 8.01
N SER A 44 4.75 11.32 7.46
CA SER A 44 5.79 12.09 8.15
C SER A 44 5.40 13.54 8.44
N ARG A 45 4.39 14.06 7.74
CA ARG A 45 3.81 15.39 7.95
C ARG A 45 2.58 15.38 8.86
N GLY A 46 2.18 14.21 9.35
CA GLY A 46 1.03 14.01 10.24
C GLY A 46 -0.27 13.59 9.56
N ASP A 47 -0.27 13.37 8.24
CA ASP A 47 -1.47 12.91 7.52
C ASP A 47 -1.58 11.38 7.60
N HIS A 48 -2.71 10.87 8.09
CA HIS A 48 -2.97 9.43 8.20
C HIS A 48 -1.85 8.61 8.85
N PRO A 49 -1.36 8.99 10.06
CA PRO A 49 -0.25 8.31 10.72
C PRO A 49 -0.50 6.81 10.96
N GLU A 50 -1.76 6.40 11.03
CA GLU A 50 -2.18 5.00 11.12
C GLU A 50 -1.70 4.13 9.94
N LEU A 51 -1.39 4.72 8.79
CA LEU A 51 -0.91 4.00 7.60
C LEU A 51 0.58 3.68 7.63
N ALA A 52 1.39 4.34 8.47
CA ALA A 52 2.84 4.19 8.41
C ALA A 52 3.30 2.74 8.60
N ASN A 53 2.81 2.06 9.64
CA ASN A 53 3.18 0.67 9.93
C ASN A 53 2.72 -0.32 8.84
N PRO A 54 1.45 -0.28 8.38
CA PRO A 54 1.01 -1.10 7.24
C PRO A 54 1.79 -0.85 5.95
N LEU A 55 2.16 0.41 5.65
CA LEU A 55 2.92 0.76 4.46
C LEU A 55 4.36 0.23 4.51
N HIS A 56 5.03 0.32 5.67
CA HIS A 56 6.34 -0.30 5.85
C HIS A 56 6.28 -1.83 5.65
N SER A 57 5.27 -2.48 6.22
CA SER A 57 5.06 -3.92 6.04
C SER A 57 4.82 -4.28 4.58
N LEU A 58 4.05 -3.46 3.85
CA LEU A 58 3.84 -3.64 2.41
C LEU A 58 5.17 -3.53 1.65
N VAL A 59 5.97 -2.50 1.89
CA VAL A 59 7.27 -2.31 1.21
C VAL A 59 8.19 -3.51 1.43
N THR A 60 8.33 -3.97 2.68
CA THR A 60 9.13 -5.17 3.00
C THR A 60 8.62 -6.44 2.31
N SER A 61 7.31 -6.54 2.05
CA SER A 61 6.75 -7.70 1.33
C SER A 61 6.96 -7.67 -0.19
N LEU A 62 7.31 -6.50 -0.74
CA LEU A 62 7.51 -6.29 -2.18
C LEU A 62 8.99 -6.33 -2.59
N THR A 63 9.91 -6.26 -1.63
CA THR A 63 11.37 -6.32 -1.79
C THR A 63 11.92 -7.65 -1.33
#